data_AF-A0A968ARE8-F1
#
_entry.id   AF-A0A968ARE8-F1
#
_cell.length_a   1.000
_cell.length_b   1.000
_cell.length_c   1.000
_cell.angle_alpha   90.00
_cell.angle_beta   90.00
_cell.angle_gamma   90.00
#
_symmetry.space_group_name_H-M   'P 1'
#
loop_
_entity.id
_entity.type
_entity.pdbx_description
1 polymer ?
#
loop_
_entity_poly.entity_id
_entity_poly.type
_entity_poly.pdbx_seq_one_letter_code
_entity_poly.pdbx_strand_id
1 'polypeptide(L)'
;INISTKQFTFSRAGHNPLLRIGRNGDFEFLTPAGIGLGLDSGAVFDVRLEEVTLNLGKNEILLLYTDGVTEARNSQQLEFGEDRLLKSLKAQQSEDIVQIRKSLLQSLQDFMGDTQPHDDITMVMLKCFK
;
A
#
# COMPACT_ATOMS: atom_id res chain seq x y z
N ILE A 1 -9.09 -10.79 6.31
CA ILE A 1 -10.14 -9.79 6.67
C ILE A 1 -11.30 -10.52 7.34
N ASN A 2 -11.67 -10.14 8.56
CA ASN A 2 -12.92 -10.57 9.18
C ASN A 2 -13.98 -9.47 9.02
N ILE A 3 -14.97 -9.72 8.18
CA ILE A 3 -16.02 -8.73 7.82
C ILE A 3 -16.98 -8.51 8.98
N SER A 4 -17.23 -9.54 9.80
CA SER A 4 -18.17 -9.46 10.94
C SER A 4 -17.63 -8.59 12.07
N THR A 5 -16.33 -8.71 12.37
CA THR A 5 -15.64 -7.92 13.40
C THR A 5 -14.99 -6.65 12.86
N LYS A 6 -14.98 -6.48 11.52
CA LYS A 6 -14.26 -5.42 10.81
C LYS A 6 -12.77 -5.38 11.14
N GLN A 7 -12.15 -6.55 11.26
CA GLN A 7 -10.73 -6.65 11.56
C GLN A 7 -9.92 -7.04 10.33
N PHE A 8 -8.78 -6.39 10.16
CA PHE A 8 -7.78 -6.73 9.16
C PHE A 8 -6.50 -7.20 9.84
N THR A 9 -6.21 -8.49 9.73
CA THR A 9 -4.96 -9.09 10.21
C THR A 9 -4.03 -9.31 9.03
N PHE A 10 -2.78 -8.91 9.17
CA PHE A 10 -1.75 -9.09 8.15
C PHE A 10 -0.35 -9.27 8.76
N SER A 11 0.54 -9.81 7.97
CA SER A 11 1.98 -9.83 8.18
C SER A 11 2.66 -9.49 6.84
N ARG A 12 3.94 -9.09 6.87
CA ARG A 12 4.62 -8.66 5.62
C ARG A 12 5.39 -9.77 4.92
N ALA A 13 6.05 -10.66 5.66
CA ALA A 13 6.92 -11.69 5.08
C ALA A 13 7.90 -11.16 4.00
N GLY A 14 8.41 -9.93 4.18
CA GLY A 14 9.29 -9.22 3.22
C GLY A 14 8.61 -8.19 2.32
N HIS A 15 7.27 -8.15 2.28
CA HIS A 15 6.52 -7.20 1.47
C HIS A 15 6.69 -5.74 1.94
N ASN A 16 6.46 -4.79 1.04
CA ASN A 16 6.40 -3.36 1.31
C ASN A 16 5.46 -3.03 2.48
N PRO A 17 5.65 -1.87 3.14
CA PRO A 17 4.76 -1.40 4.19
C PRO A 17 3.29 -1.40 3.77
N LEU A 18 2.39 -1.71 4.71
CA LEU A 18 0.97 -1.46 4.51
C LEU A 18 0.71 0.04 4.72
N LEU A 19 0.22 0.73 3.70
CA LEU A 19 -0.18 2.12 3.86
C LEU A 19 -1.62 2.17 4.39
N ARG A 20 -1.80 2.69 5.60
CA ARG A 20 -3.10 3.02 6.19
C ARG A 20 -3.35 4.51 6.06
N ILE A 21 -4.56 4.85 5.65
CA ILE A 21 -5.03 6.22 5.52
C ILE A 21 -6.30 6.37 6.36
N GLY A 22 -6.20 7.21 7.39
CA GLY A 22 -7.27 7.54 8.31
C GLY A 22 -8.28 8.51 7.71
N ARG A 23 -9.43 8.65 8.39
CA ARG A 23 -10.55 9.50 7.97
C ARG A 23 -10.18 10.98 7.83
N ASN A 24 -9.18 11.46 8.55
CA ASN A 24 -8.88 12.90 8.66
C ASN A 24 -7.69 13.32 7.78
N GLY A 25 -7.24 12.49 6.84
CA GLY A 25 -6.02 12.78 6.08
C GLY A 25 -4.73 12.27 6.75
N ASP A 26 -4.82 11.76 7.98
CA ASP A 26 -3.71 11.10 8.66
C ASP A 26 -3.35 9.79 7.96
N PHE A 27 -2.07 9.44 8.01
CA PHE A 27 -1.56 8.24 7.34
C PHE A 27 -0.47 7.60 8.17
N GLU A 28 -0.28 6.30 7.95
CA GLU A 28 0.70 5.49 8.65
C GLU A 28 1.22 4.40 7.70
N PHE A 29 2.54 4.23 7.66
CA PHE A 29 3.17 3.07 7.05
C PHE A 29 3.41 2.02 8.11
N LEU A 30 2.61 0.95 8.09
CA LEU A 30 2.70 -0.13 9.04
C LEU A 30 3.75 -1.14 8.58
N THR A 31 4.77 -1.33 9.41
CA THR A 31 5.91 -2.22 9.14
C THR A 31 6.11 -3.25 10.26
N PRO A 32 5.16 -4.20 10.45
CA PRO A 32 5.37 -5.30 11.38
C PRO A 32 6.71 -6.01 11.14
N ALA A 33 7.30 -6.51 12.21
CA ALA A 33 8.53 -7.28 12.15
C ALA A 33 8.36 -8.54 11.29
N GLY A 34 9.45 -8.98 10.70
CA GLY A 34 9.47 -10.14 9.81
C GLY A 34 10.70 -10.13 8.91
N ILE A 35 10.95 -11.28 8.29
CA ILE A 35 11.95 -11.42 7.24
C ILE A 35 11.26 -11.83 5.94
N GLY A 36 11.96 -11.65 4.81
CA GLY A 36 11.52 -12.12 3.51
C GLY A 36 11.29 -13.62 3.51
N LEU A 37 10.16 -14.05 2.95
CA LEU A 37 9.91 -15.46 2.68
C LEU A 37 11.04 -16.03 1.81
N GLY A 38 11.57 -17.20 2.18
CA GLY A 38 12.66 -17.87 1.45
C GLY A 38 14.08 -17.43 1.84
N LEU A 39 14.25 -16.48 2.76
CA LEU A 39 15.58 -16.10 3.28
C LEU A 39 16.09 -17.06 4.37
N ASP A 40 15.22 -17.90 4.92
CA ASP A 40 15.56 -18.92 5.92
C ASP A 40 14.77 -20.21 5.65
N SER A 41 15.28 -21.31 6.20
CA SER A 41 14.67 -22.65 6.18
C SER A 41 13.37 -22.80 6.98
N GLY A 42 12.98 -21.79 7.77
CA GLY A 42 11.67 -21.67 8.41
C GLY A 42 11.74 -21.24 9.88
N ALA A 43 12.74 -21.71 10.63
CA ALA A 43 12.81 -21.48 12.07
C ALA A 43 12.94 -19.99 12.44
N VAL A 44 13.74 -19.22 11.70
CA VAL A 44 13.87 -17.76 11.92
C VAL A 44 12.65 -17.05 11.35
N PHE A 45 12.13 -17.51 10.21
CA PHE A 45 10.93 -16.94 9.59
C PHE A 45 9.75 -16.97 10.56
N ASP A 46 9.43 -18.13 11.13
CA ASP A 46 8.31 -18.33 12.04
C ASP A 46 8.42 -17.50 13.32
N VAL A 47 9.63 -17.37 13.87
CA VAL A 47 9.88 -16.62 15.10
C VAL A 47 9.86 -15.11 14.88
N ARG A 48 10.24 -14.64 13.68
CA ARG A 48 10.34 -13.21 13.37
C ARG A 48 9.09 -12.64 12.74
N LEU A 49 8.23 -13.46 12.14
CA LEU A 49 7.02 -13.00 11.48
C LEU A 49 6.02 -12.47 12.51
N GLU A 50 5.77 -11.18 12.47
CA GLU A 50 4.78 -10.52 13.31
C GLU A 50 3.47 -10.33 12.54
N GLU A 51 2.37 -10.76 13.18
CA GLU A 51 1.02 -10.44 12.72
C GLU A 51 0.47 -9.24 13.48
N VAL A 52 -0.09 -8.29 12.74
CA VAL A 52 -0.78 -7.13 13.31
C VAL A 52 -2.24 -7.14 12.90
N THR A 53 -3.12 -6.88 13.86
CA THR A 53 -4.57 -6.77 13.63
C THR A 53 -5.02 -5.33 13.80
N LEU A 54 -5.65 -4.80 12.76
CA LEU A 54 -6.23 -3.46 12.72
C LEU A 54 -7.75 -3.54 12.83
N ASN A 55 -8.34 -2.60 13.57
CA ASN A 55 -9.78 -2.34 13.50
C ASN A 55 -10.04 -1.37 12.35
N LEU A 56 -10.87 -1.78 11.38
CA LEU A 56 -11.18 -0.96 10.21
C LEU A 56 -12.23 0.09 10.57
N GLY A 57 -11.81 1.36 10.54
CA GLY A 57 -12.70 2.50 10.71
C GLY A 57 -13.48 2.83 9.44
N LYS A 58 -14.61 3.52 9.59
CA LYS A 58 -15.39 4.01 8.45
C LYS A 58 -14.57 4.99 7.61
N ASN A 59 -14.58 4.77 6.29
CA ASN A 59 -13.83 5.50 5.27
C ASN A 59 -12.31 5.41 5.40
N GLU A 60 -11.78 4.54 6.26
CA GLU A 60 -10.35 4.22 6.25
C GLU A 60 -10.00 3.43 5.00
N ILE A 61 -8.81 3.71 4.46
CA ILE A 61 -8.27 3.04 3.29
C ILE A 61 -7.00 2.31 3.71
N LEU A 62 -6.90 1.06 3.30
CA LEU A 62 -5.68 0.27 3.35
C LEU A 62 -5.19 0.05 1.93
N LEU A 63 -3.89 0.25 1.69
CA LEU A 63 -3.24 -0.01 0.41
C LEU A 63 -2.07 -0.97 0.62
N LEU A 64 -2.14 -2.11 -0.06
CA LEU A 64 -0.98 -2.96 -0.35
C LEU A 64 -0.49 -2.66 -1.77
N TYR A 65 0.82 -2.60 -1.94
CA TYR A 65 1.46 -2.27 -3.21
C TYR A 65 2.83 -2.94 -3.32
N THR A 66 3.28 -3.20 -4.54
CA THR A 66 4.67 -3.60 -4.84
C THR A 66 5.56 -2.36 -4.98
N ASP A 67 6.86 -2.53 -4.76
CA ASP A 67 7.90 -1.54 -5.02
C ASP A 67 7.88 -0.99 -6.44
N GLY A 68 7.45 -1.76 -7.45
CA GLY A 68 7.21 -1.27 -8.80
C GLY A 68 6.32 -0.02 -8.88
N VAL A 69 5.46 0.26 -7.89
CA VAL A 69 4.73 1.54 -7.78
C VAL A 69 5.64 2.69 -7.35
N THR A 70 6.40 2.52 -6.27
CA THR A 70 7.22 3.58 -5.68
C THR A 70 8.50 3.83 -6.46
N GLU A 71 9.08 2.78 -7.03
CA GLU A 71 10.32 2.85 -7.80
C GLU A 71 10.05 3.27 -9.25
N ALA A 72 8.79 3.34 -9.70
CA ALA A 72 8.44 3.77 -11.06
C ALA A 72 9.15 5.06 -11.43
N ARG A 73 9.85 5.09 -12.57
CA ARG A 73 10.72 6.20 -12.96
C ARG A 73 10.16 7.01 -14.11
N ASN A 74 10.41 8.31 -14.06
CA ASN A 74 10.18 9.21 -15.19
C ASN A 74 11.40 9.29 -16.12
N SER A 75 11.32 10.12 -17.16
CA SER A 75 12.39 10.32 -18.15
C SER A 75 13.71 10.86 -17.56
N GLN A 76 13.64 11.47 -16.37
CA GLN A 76 14.81 11.97 -15.62
C GLN A 76 15.39 10.92 -14.66
N GLN A 77 14.91 9.69 -14.70
CA GLN A 77 15.27 8.61 -13.77
C GLN A 77 14.91 8.90 -12.31
N LEU A 78 13.99 9.84 -12.06
CA LEU A 78 13.46 10.10 -10.73
C LEU A 78 12.35 9.11 -10.43
N GLU A 79 12.36 8.55 -9.22
CA GLU A 79 11.35 7.63 -8.72
C GLU A 79 10.08 8.36 -8.29
N PHE A 80 8.93 7.69 -8.43
CA PHE A 80 7.64 8.22 -8.03
C PHE A 80 7.60 8.49 -6.53
N GLY A 81 8.09 7.53 -5.75
CA GLY A 81 8.28 7.61 -4.31
C GLY A 81 6.98 7.61 -3.51
N GLU A 82 7.16 7.41 -2.20
CA GLU A 82 6.06 7.39 -1.23
C GLU A 82 5.36 8.75 -1.10
N ASP A 83 6.09 9.86 -1.27
CA ASP A 83 5.53 11.21 -1.20
C ASP A 83 4.44 11.47 -2.24
N ARG A 84 4.64 11.01 -3.48
CA ARG A 84 3.63 11.15 -4.55
C ARG A 84 2.48 10.19 -4.33
N LEU A 85 2.78 8.94 -3.94
CA LEU A 85 1.78 7.95 -3.57
C LEU A 85 0.80 8.50 -2.53
N LEU A 86 1.33 9.09 -1.45
CA LEU A 86 0.52 9.71 -0.39
C LEU A 86 -0.31 10.89 -0.90
N LYS A 87 0.27 11.76 -1.74
CA LYS A 87 -0.44 12.92 -2.31
C LYS A 87 -1.63 12.48 -3.17
N SER A 88 -1.46 11.45 -4.00
CA SER A 88 -2.53 10.93 -4.87
C SER A 88 -3.70 10.36 -4.07
N LEU A 89 -3.45 9.81 -2.88
CA LEU A 89 -4.49 9.20 -2.05
C LEU A 89 -5.18 10.20 -1.10
N LYS A 90 -4.46 11.20 -0.59
CA LYS A 90 -5.03 12.22 0.30
C LYS A 90 -6.11 13.09 -0.35
N ALA A 91 -5.96 13.37 -1.64
CA ALA A 91 -6.88 14.26 -2.36
C ALA A 91 -8.31 13.68 -2.52
N GLN A 92 -8.51 12.39 -2.24
CA GLN A 92 -9.72 11.67 -2.69
C GLN A 92 -10.39 10.79 -1.63
N GLN A 93 -10.08 10.97 -0.34
CA GLN A 93 -10.62 10.11 0.73
C GLN A 93 -12.16 10.05 0.79
N SER A 94 -12.84 11.13 0.40
CA SER A 94 -14.30 11.21 0.37
C SER A 94 -14.94 10.51 -0.83
N GLU A 95 -14.14 10.15 -1.84
CA GLU A 95 -14.60 9.57 -3.09
C GLU A 95 -14.79 8.04 -2.99
N ASP A 96 -15.43 7.45 -3.99
CA ASP A 96 -15.49 6.00 -4.12
C ASP A 96 -14.09 5.41 -4.38
N ILE A 97 -13.84 4.19 -3.89
CA ILE A 97 -12.53 3.53 -4.01
C ILE A 97 -12.08 3.36 -5.48
N VAL A 98 -13.03 3.22 -6.42
CA VAL A 98 -12.73 3.14 -7.85
C VAL A 98 -12.12 4.44 -8.36
N GLN A 99 -12.61 5.58 -7.89
CA GLN A 99 -12.10 6.88 -8.28
C GLN A 99 -10.73 7.15 -7.67
N ILE A 100 -10.52 6.79 -6.40
CA ILE A 100 -9.23 6.84 -5.70
C ILE A 100 -8.17 6.05 -6.48
N ARG A 101 -8.50 4.81 -6.86
CA ARG A 101 -7.62 3.97 -7.67
C ARG A 101 -7.32 4.61 -9.02
N LYS A 102 -8.33 5.17 -9.70
CA LYS A 102 -8.15 5.82 -11.00
C LYS A 102 -7.21 7.03 -10.91
N SER A 103 -7.35 7.86 -9.88
CA SER A 103 -6.47 9.01 -9.69
C SER A 103 -5.04 8.60 -9.38
N LEU A 104 -4.83 7.58 -8.55
CA LEU A 104 -3.48 7.07 -8.30
C LEU A 104 -2.85 6.55 -9.59
N LEU A 105 -3.58 5.75 -10.38
CA LEU A 105 -3.09 5.26 -11.68
C LEU A 105 -2.77 6.40 -12.64
N GLN A 106 -3.64 7.41 -12.74
CA GLN A 106 -3.40 8.58 -13.58
C GLN A 106 -2.16 9.35 -13.12
N SER A 107 -2.02 9.58 -11.81
CA SER A 107 -0.87 10.27 -11.24
C SER A 107 0.44 9.53 -11.50
N LEU A 108 0.42 8.20 -11.49
CA LEU A 108 1.57 7.36 -11.82
C LEU A 108 1.91 7.45 -13.32
N GLN A 109 0.91 7.34 -14.19
CA GLN A 109 1.07 7.48 -15.64
C GLN A 109 1.60 8.86 -16.03
N ASP A 110 1.01 9.92 -15.49
CA ASP A 110 1.43 11.30 -15.74
C ASP A 110 2.87 11.55 -15.27
N PHE A 111 3.28 10.91 -14.17
CA PHE A 111 4.64 11.01 -13.67
C PHE A 111 5.64 10.31 -14.58
N MET A 112 5.34 9.09 -15.01
CA MET A 112 6.20 8.32 -15.92
C MET A 112 6.29 8.98 -17.31
N GLY A 113 5.17 9.51 -17.81
CA GLY A 113 5.06 9.99 -19.19
C GLY A 113 5.20 8.82 -20.16
N ASP A 114 6.13 8.93 -21.12
CA ASP A 114 6.38 7.90 -22.13
C ASP A 114 7.31 6.76 -21.63
N THR A 115 7.76 6.81 -20.37
CA THR A 115 8.60 5.74 -19.82
C THR A 115 7.79 4.49 -19.52
N GLN A 116 8.43 3.33 -19.72
CA GLN A 116 7.84 2.06 -19.35
C GLN A 116 8.13 1.76 -17.86
N PRO A 117 7.22 1.03 -17.18
CA PRO A 117 7.53 0.42 -15.90
C PRO A 117 8.80 -0.45 -16.01
N HIS A 118 9.66 -0.36 -15.00
CA HIS A 118 10.89 -1.14 -14.92
C HIS A 118 10.69 -2.41 -14.07
N ASP A 119 9.58 -2.50 -13.35
CA ASP A 119 9.13 -3.66 -12.56
C ASP A 119 7.59 -3.74 -12.57
N ASP A 120 7.04 -4.86 -12.10
CA ASP A 120 5.61 -5.12 -12.04
C ASP A 120 4.90 -4.20 -11.04
N ILE A 121 3.89 -3.47 -11.54
CA ILE A 121 3.05 -2.59 -10.74
C ILE A 121 1.81 -3.35 -10.27
N THR A 122 1.72 -3.61 -8.96
CA THR A 122 0.55 -4.24 -8.33
C THR A 122 0.04 -3.39 -7.17
N MET A 123 -1.29 -3.24 -7.08
CA MET A 123 -1.95 -2.53 -5.99
C MET A 123 -3.25 -3.23 -5.58
N VAL A 124 -3.48 -3.33 -4.28
CA VAL A 124 -4.73 -3.79 -3.69
C VAL A 124 -5.21 -2.75 -2.68
N MET A 125 -6.37 -2.16 -2.96
CA MET A 125 -7.00 -1.18 -2.07
C MET A 125 -8.21 -1.79 -1.39
N LEU A 126 -8.34 -1.53 -0.08
CA LEU A 126 -9.49 -1.88 0.72
C LEU A 126 -10.04 -0.63 1.41
N LYS A 127 -11.36 -0.43 1.33
CA LYS A 127 -12.05 0.68 2.01
C LYS A 127 -13.25 0.14 2.78
N CYS A 128 -13.37 0.53 4.05
CA CYS A 128 -14.53 0.16 4.86
C CYS A 128 -15.61 1.25 4.77
N PHE A 129 -16.80 0.92 4.25
CA PHE A 129 -17.88 1.89 4.04
C PHE A 129 -18.87 2.02 5.21
N LYS A 130 -18.82 1.09 6.17
CA LYS A 130 -19.79 0.97 7.27
C LYS A 130 -19.13 1.03 8.61
#